data_AF-A0A182XGC2-F1
#
_entry.id   AF-A0A182XGC2-F1
#
_cell.length_a   1.000
_cell.length_b   1.000
_cell.length_c   1.000
_cell.angle_alpha   90.00
_cell.angle_beta   90.00
_cell.angle_gamma   90.00
#
_symmetry.space_group_name_H-M   'P 1'
#
loop_
_entity.id
_entity.type
_entity.pdbx_description
1 polymer ?
#
loop_
_entity_poly.entity_id
_entity_poly.type
_entity_poly.pdbx_seq_one_letter_code
_entity_poly.pdbx_strand_id
1 'polypeptide(L)'
;MEKVAGTVGHTSSNSHAVRERMSRRKNLAGLVAATVVCIVLLYASQRYTSNSYGTEYFRPRERPANLRMLNSHKYYGSRTYGGAAGGGGAGTAYDTYPPMSTAHNSTISIEDVLNYQRALISAECTDSSYGERKLPDGLTPETGGKPTRSLIITTWRSGSTFLGDILNALPGNYYHYEPLLDFDIVQIRGPPNDSVALHNLRHLLHCDYSEMENYLEFGRTHNYLFSHNTRLWQQCVRFPQFCYEPRFLGPFCRLFPRQSMKVVRLRAALVTPLLEDERYVLVGDGK
;
A
#
# COMPACT_ATOMS: atom_id res chain seq x y z
N MET A 1 -13.04 -33.67 -89.32
CA MET A 1 -12.36 -34.95 -89.00
C MET A 1 -11.20 -34.60 -88.08
N GLU A 2 -11.45 -34.62 -86.78
CA GLU A 2 -11.16 -35.76 -85.86
C GLU A 2 -9.71 -35.66 -85.33
N LYS A 3 -9.51 -35.32 -84.04
CA LYS A 3 -9.42 -36.22 -82.86
C LYS A 3 -8.20 -37.16 -83.00
N VAL A 4 -7.21 -37.20 -82.11
CA VAL A 4 -7.16 -37.76 -80.73
C VAL A 4 -5.71 -37.47 -80.23
N ALA A 5 -5.41 -36.77 -79.12
CA ALA A 5 -5.57 -37.05 -77.68
C ALA A 5 -4.64 -38.13 -77.07
N GLY A 6 -3.95 -37.76 -75.98
CA GLY A 6 -3.19 -38.64 -75.07
C GLY A 6 -1.87 -37.97 -74.62
N THR A 7 -1.60 -37.64 -73.35
CA THR A 7 -2.20 -38.11 -72.10
C THR A 7 -1.94 -37.11 -70.97
N VAL A 8 -2.92 -36.98 -70.09
CA VAL A 8 -2.95 -36.18 -68.85
C VAL A 8 -2.23 -36.93 -67.72
N GLY A 9 -1.51 -36.20 -66.86
CA GLY A 9 -1.10 -36.63 -65.53
C GLY A 9 -1.47 -35.58 -64.49
N HIS A 10 -2.63 -35.77 -63.86
CA HIS A 10 -3.22 -34.95 -62.79
C HIS A 10 -2.59 -35.31 -61.43
N THR A 11 -1.80 -34.40 -60.82
CA THR A 11 -1.45 -34.48 -59.38
C THR A 11 -0.87 -33.16 -58.87
N SER A 12 -1.69 -32.12 -58.67
CA SER A 12 -1.18 -30.87 -58.02
C SER A 12 -2.20 -30.14 -57.13
N SER A 13 -3.51 -30.36 -57.29
CA SER A 13 -4.50 -29.58 -56.53
C SER A 13 -4.65 -29.99 -55.06
N ASN A 14 -4.43 -31.27 -54.72
CA ASN A 14 -4.74 -31.80 -53.38
C ASN A 14 -3.68 -31.47 -52.30
N SER A 15 -2.43 -31.21 -52.71
CA SER A 15 -1.33 -30.91 -51.78
C SER A 15 -1.35 -29.46 -51.27
N HIS A 16 -1.78 -28.51 -52.11
CA HIS A 16 -1.86 -27.10 -51.75
C HIS A 16 -2.97 -26.81 -50.73
N ALA A 17 -4.17 -27.38 -50.93
CA ALA A 17 -5.30 -27.21 -50.01
C ALA A 17 -5.04 -27.82 -48.62
N VAL A 18 -4.36 -28.99 -48.58
CA VAL A 18 -3.97 -29.63 -47.31
C VAL A 18 -2.90 -28.78 -46.59
N ARG A 19 -1.93 -28.23 -47.32
CA ARG A 19 -0.86 -27.40 -46.76
C ARG A 19 -1.37 -26.06 -46.21
N GLU A 20 -2.34 -25.42 -46.87
CA GLU A 20 -2.97 -24.18 -46.39
C GLU A 20 -3.85 -24.42 -45.13
N ARG A 21 -4.62 -25.52 -45.13
CA ARG A 21 -5.46 -25.92 -43.98
C ARG A 21 -4.61 -26.31 -42.76
N MET A 22 -3.45 -26.93 -42.97
CA MET A 22 -2.49 -27.22 -41.89
C MET A 22 -1.77 -25.97 -41.38
N SER A 23 -1.45 -25.00 -42.25
CA SER A 23 -0.85 -23.72 -41.85
C SER A 23 -1.79 -22.88 -40.98
N ARG A 24 -3.07 -22.76 -41.36
CA ARG A 24 -4.09 -22.05 -40.56
C ARG A 24 -4.37 -22.73 -39.22
N ARG A 25 -4.36 -24.06 -39.15
CA ARG A 25 -4.51 -24.82 -37.89
C ARG A 25 -3.33 -24.64 -36.95
N LYS A 26 -2.10 -24.57 -37.48
CA LYS A 26 -0.90 -24.28 -36.68
C LYS A 26 -0.90 -22.85 -36.13
N ASN A 27 -1.34 -21.88 -36.93
CA ASN A 27 -1.47 -20.49 -36.49
C ASN A 27 -2.59 -20.29 -35.47
N LEU A 28 -3.72 -21.00 -35.62
CA LEU A 28 -4.82 -20.98 -34.65
C LEU A 28 -4.43 -21.68 -33.35
N ALA A 29 -3.75 -22.83 -33.42
CA ALA A 29 -3.25 -23.53 -32.23
C ALA A 29 -2.20 -22.69 -31.49
N GLY A 30 -1.32 -21.99 -32.21
CA GLY A 30 -0.36 -21.04 -31.62
C GLY A 30 -1.04 -19.85 -30.96
N LEU A 31 -2.08 -19.28 -31.59
CA LEU A 31 -2.85 -18.17 -31.03
C LEU A 31 -3.62 -18.60 -29.77
N VAL A 32 -4.24 -19.77 -29.78
CA VAL A 32 -4.96 -20.34 -28.62
C VAL A 32 -3.99 -20.69 -27.50
N ALA A 33 -2.81 -21.23 -27.82
CA ALA A 33 -1.79 -21.49 -26.81
C ALA A 33 -1.30 -20.19 -26.16
N ALA A 34 -1.04 -19.14 -26.95
CA ALA A 34 -0.61 -17.85 -26.44
C ALA A 34 -1.68 -17.17 -25.57
N THR A 35 -2.95 -17.23 -25.96
CA THR A 35 -4.04 -16.65 -25.14
C THR A 35 -4.27 -17.44 -23.86
N VAL A 36 -4.21 -18.77 -23.89
CA VAL A 36 -4.30 -19.60 -22.68
C VAL A 36 -3.12 -19.32 -21.76
N VAL A 37 -1.89 -19.21 -22.28
CA VAL A 37 -0.71 -18.84 -21.48
C VAL A 37 -0.88 -17.45 -20.86
N CYS A 38 -1.36 -16.45 -21.62
CA CYS A 38 -1.64 -15.12 -21.07
C CYS A 38 -2.72 -15.14 -19.97
N ILE A 39 -3.80 -15.89 -20.15
CA ILE A 39 -4.85 -16.02 -19.13
C ILE A 39 -4.31 -16.73 -17.88
N VAL A 40 -3.50 -17.78 -18.05
CA VAL A 40 -2.84 -18.48 -16.94
C VAL A 40 -1.85 -17.55 -16.23
N LEU A 41 -1.09 -16.73 -16.96
CA LEU A 41 -0.17 -15.74 -16.38
C LEU A 41 -0.92 -14.61 -15.66
N LEU A 42 -2.06 -14.15 -16.17
CA LEU A 42 -2.89 -13.16 -15.50
C LEU A 42 -3.55 -13.74 -14.25
N TYR A 43 -4.02 -14.99 -14.30
CA TYR A 43 -4.58 -15.69 -13.15
C TYR A 43 -3.50 -15.99 -12.10
N ALA A 44 -2.33 -16.47 -12.53
CA ALA A 44 -1.17 -16.68 -11.67
C ALA A 44 -0.72 -15.36 -11.06
N SER A 45 -0.64 -14.28 -11.84
CA SER A 45 -0.34 -12.93 -11.32
C SER A 45 -1.41 -12.47 -10.34
N GLN A 46 -2.71 -12.62 -10.62
CA GLN A 46 -3.76 -12.24 -9.68
C GLN A 46 -3.69 -13.06 -8.39
N ARG A 47 -3.40 -14.37 -8.46
CA ARG A 47 -3.20 -15.24 -7.29
C ARG A 47 -1.93 -14.92 -6.53
N TYR A 48 -0.83 -14.60 -7.22
CA TYR A 48 0.43 -14.19 -6.61
C TYR A 48 0.28 -12.81 -5.97
N THR A 49 -0.34 -11.86 -6.65
CA THR A 49 -0.62 -10.51 -6.14
C THR A 49 -1.57 -10.57 -4.93
N SER A 50 -2.61 -11.39 -4.94
CA SER A 50 -3.53 -11.55 -3.79
C SER A 50 -2.93 -12.31 -2.60
N ASN A 51 -1.99 -13.24 -2.81
CA ASN A 51 -1.24 -13.88 -1.72
C ASN A 51 0.00 -13.09 -1.26
N SER A 52 0.65 -12.32 -2.13
CA SER A 52 1.96 -11.70 -1.84
C SER A 52 1.86 -10.32 -1.19
N TYR A 53 0.74 -9.60 -1.32
CA TYR A 53 0.53 -8.36 -0.55
C TYR A 53 0.56 -8.58 0.97
N GLY A 54 0.24 -9.80 1.43
CA GLY A 54 0.34 -10.17 2.84
C GLY A 54 1.67 -10.78 3.25
N THR A 55 2.48 -11.32 2.33
CA THR A 55 3.68 -12.12 2.69
C THR A 55 5.01 -11.48 2.31
N GLU A 56 5.06 -10.56 1.34
CA GLU A 56 6.33 -9.99 0.86
C GLU A 56 6.86 -8.85 1.77
N TYR A 57 5.97 -8.14 2.47
CA TYR A 57 6.35 -7.19 3.54
C TYR A 57 6.80 -7.88 4.84
N PHE A 58 6.64 -9.20 4.93
CA PHE A 58 6.99 -10.01 6.11
C PHE A 58 8.21 -10.90 5.87
N ARG A 59 9.16 -10.52 5.00
CA ARG A 59 10.48 -11.15 5.01
C ARG A 59 11.34 -10.48 6.11
N PRO A 60 11.53 -11.11 7.28
CA PRO A 60 12.62 -10.71 8.15
C PRO A 60 13.94 -10.86 7.38
N ARG A 61 14.77 -9.81 7.45
CA ARG A 61 16.16 -9.83 6.97
C ARG A 61 16.89 -10.98 7.67
N GLU A 62 17.15 -12.07 6.95
CA GLU A 62 17.82 -13.25 7.50
C GLU A 62 19.24 -12.88 7.99
N ARG A 63 19.50 -13.07 9.29
CA ARG A 63 20.85 -13.34 9.82
C ARG A 63 21.00 -14.87 9.91
N PRO A 64 22.16 -15.44 9.57
CA PRO A 64 22.30 -16.89 9.50
C PRO A 64 22.53 -17.47 10.90
N ALA A 65 21.67 -18.39 11.33
CA ALA A 65 22.03 -19.40 12.31
C ALA A 65 21.04 -20.59 12.22
N ASN A 66 21.43 -21.55 11.39
CA ASN A 66 21.22 -23.00 11.53
C ASN A 66 19.87 -23.56 12.03
N LEU A 67 19.29 -24.35 11.13
CA LEU A 67 18.58 -25.63 11.31
C LEU A 67 17.05 -25.68 11.48
N ARG A 68 16.49 -26.40 10.48
CA ARG A 68 15.30 -27.27 10.45
C ARG A 68 13.92 -26.64 10.36
N MET A 69 13.48 -26.53 9.09
CA MET A 69 12.10 -26.77 8.65
C MET A 69 11.44 -27.94 9.39
N LEU A 70 10.21 -27.73 9.84
CA LEU A 70 9.06 -28.59 9.51
C LEU A 70 7.75 -27.78 9.62
N ASN A 71 6.91 -27.97 8.60
CA ASN A 71 5.59 -27.42 8.32
C ASN A 71 4.63 -27.27 9.52
N SER A 72 3.75 -26.26 9.47
CA SER A 72 2.37 -26.46 9.00
C SER A 72 1.55 -25.17 8.98
N HIS A 73 0.88 -24.98 7.84
CA HIS A 73 -0.19 -24.04 7.56
C HIS A 73 -1.37 -24.10 8.52
N LYS A 74 -1.96 -22.92 8.76
CA LYS A 74 -3.40 -22.56 8.69
C LYS A 74 -3.73 -21.56 9.79
N TYR A 75 -4.26 -20.40 9.43
CA TYR A 75 -5.54 -19.88 9.95
C TYR A 75 -5.88 -18.54 9.27
N TYR A 76 -6.62 -18.63 8.15
CA TYR A 76 -7.65 -17.64 7.80
C TYR A 76 -8.96 -18.10 8.46
N GLY A 77 -9.74 -17.15 8.96
CA GLY A 77 -10.82 -17.39 9.92
C GLY A 77 -11.94 -18.34 9.47
N SER A 78 -12.61 -18.92 10.47
CA SER A 78 -13.98 -19.44 10.37
C SER A 78 -14.62 -19.49 11.76
N ARG A 79 -15.93 -19.24 11.77
CA ARG A 79 -16.85 -19.22 12.93
C ARG A 79 -16.92 -20.55 13.69
N THR A 80 -17.50 -20.44 14.89
CA THR A 80 -18.38 -21.35 15.68
C THR A 80 -17.84 -22.22 16.84
N TYR A 81 -18.51 -22.03 17.99
CA TYR A 81 -18.79 -22.84 19.19
C TYR A 81 -17.67 -23.53 20.01
N GLY A 82 -17.60 -23.10 21.29
CA GLY A 82 -17.61 -23.96 22.50
C GLY A 82 -16.45 -24.92 22.77
N GLY A 83 -15.77 -24.74 23.92
CA GLY A 83 -14.98 -25.80 24.56
C GLY A 83 -13.76 -25.30 25.31
N ALA A 84 -13.69 -25.61 26.61
CA ALA A 84 -12.61 -25.30 27.53
C ALA A 84 -11.42 -26.30 27.44
N ALA A 85 -10.33 -25.93 28.13
CA ALA A 85 -9.05 -26.64 28.35
C ALA A 85 -8.03 -26.48 27.21
N GLY A 86 -6.77 -26.12 27.42
CA GLY A 86 -5.96 -25.92 28.62
C GLY A 86 -4.48 -25.93 28.19
N GLY A 87 -3.66 -25.03 28.75
CA GLY A 87 -2.22 -25.20 28.97
C GLY A 87 -1.25 -25.18 27.78
N GLY A 88 -0.22 -24.32 27.89
CA GLY A 88 1.08 -24.51 27.22
C GLY A 88 1.51 -23.35 26.35
N GLY A 89 2.17 -22.36 26.97
CA GLY A 89 2.74 -21.22 26.26
C GLY A 89 3.94 -21.58 25.39
N ALA A 90 4.03 -20.91 24.25
CA ALA A 90 5.28 -20.62 23.53
C ALA A 90 5.01 -19.38 22.67
N GLY A 91 5.62 -18.26 23.04
CA GLY A 91 5.41 -16.94 22.41
C GLY A 91 5.76 -16.97 20.93
N THR A 92 4.82 -16.51 20.10
CA THR A 92 5.02 -16.32 18.67
C THR A 92 5.73 -15.00 18.39
N ALA A 93 6.52 -14.97 17.33
CA ALA A 93 7.41 -13.89 16.89
C ALA A 93 6.72 -12.60 16.39
N TYR A 94 5.80 -12.05 17.19
CA TYR A 94 5.42 -10.63 17.17
C TYR A 94 6.24 -9.79 18.17
N ASP A 95 7.25 -10.40 18.79
CA ASP A 95 8.16 -9.82 19.79
C ASP A 95 9.24 -8.90 19.18
N THR A 96 8.85 -7.92 18.37
CA THR A 96 9.75 -6.79 18.05
C THR A 96 9.41 -5.54 18.87
N TYR A 97 8.36 -5.60 19.70
CA TYR A 97 8.05 -4.52 20.65
C TYR A 97 7.95 -5.09 22.06
N PRO A 98 8.59 -4.44 23.06
CA PRO A 98 8.44 -4.87 24.45
C PRO A 98 6.95 -4.89 24.80
N PRO A 99 6.50 -5.90 25.56
CA PRO A 99 5.11 -5.96 26.00
C PRO A 99 4.77 -4.66 26.72
N MET A 100 3.73 -3.95 26.27
CA MET A 100 3.13 -2.91 27.11
C MET A 100 2.74 -3.61 28.41
N SER A 101 3.22 -3.09 29.55
CA SER A 101 2.89 -3.64 30.87
C SER A 101 1.36 -3.75 30.99
N THR A 102 0.85 -4.97 30.98
CA THR A 102 -0.58 -5.28 31.10
C THR A 102 -1.08 -5.17 32.55
N ALA A 103 -0.28 -4.57 33.43
CA ALA A 103 -0.64 -4.34 34.82
C ALA A 103 -1.54 -3.09 34.99
N HIS A 104 -2.59 -2.94 34.18
CA HIS A 104 -3.62 -1.94 34.43
C HIS A 104 -5.01 -2.47 34.08
N ASN A 105 -5.76 -2.81 35.13
CA ASN A 105 -7.20 -3.05 35.16
C ASN A 105 -8.00 -1.74 34.91
N SER A 106 -7.60 -0.95 33.92
CA SER A 106 -8.18 0.34 33.56
C SER A 106 -8.22 0.46 32.04
N THR A 107 -9.32 1.00 31.50
CA THR A 107 -9.49 1.27 30.07
C THR A 107 -8.32 2.10 29.54
N ILE A 108 -7.53 1.54 28.62
CA ILE A 108 -6.41 2.24 27.97
C ILE A 108 -6.90 3.56 27.36
N SER A 109 -6.23 4.66 27.68
CA SER A 109 -6.58 5.99 27.19
C SER A 109 -5.86 6.31 25.87
N ILE A 110 -6.33 7.35 25.16
CA ILE A 110 -5.62 7.89 23.98
C ILE A 110 -4.19 8.31 24.36
N GLU A 111 -4.03 8.95 25.52
CA GLU A 111 -2.72 9.46 25.96
C GLU A 111 -1.72 8.33 26.22
N ASP A 112 -2.17 7.17 26.70
CA ASP A 112 -1.30 5.99 26.85
C ASP A 112 -0.74 5.52 25.50
N VAL A 113 -1.58 5.52 24.46
CA VAL A 113 -1.19 5.13 23.10
C VAL A 113 -0.23 6.17 22.50
N LEU A 114 -0.48 7.46 22.71
CA LEU A 114 0.42 8.53 22.27
C LEU A 114 1.78 8.44 22.95
N ASN A 115 1.84 8.27 24.27
CA ASN A 115 3.07 8.08 25.03
C ASN A 115 3.87 6.87 24.54
N TYR A 116 3.17 5.75 24.32
CA TYR A 116 3.79 4.55 23.78
C TYR A 116 4.41 4.83 22.40
N GLN A 117 3.66 5.47 21.49
CA GLN A 117 4.17 5.78 20.15
C GLN A 117 5.34 6.77 20.18
N ARG A 118 5.34 7.77 21.07
CA ARG A 118 6.48 8.68 21.26
C ARG A 118 7.76 7.91 21.59
N ALA A 119 7.68 6.94 22.50
CA ALA A 119 8.82 6.10 22.86
C ALA A 119 9.32 5.27 21.67
N LEU A 120 8.40 4.73 20.85
CA LEU A 120 8.76 3.99 19.64
C LEU A 120 9.48 4.88 18.60
N ILE A 121 8.96 6.09 18.35
CA ILE A 121 9.56 7.05 17.41
C ILE A 121 10.95 7.46 17.89
N SER A 122 11.11 7.71 19.20
CA SER A 122 12.40 8.05 19.81
C SER A 122 13.42 6.93 19.64
N ALA A 123 13.03 5.68 19.87
CA ALA A 123 13.90 4.52 19.66
C ALA A 123 14.25 4.32 18.17
N GLU A 124 13.28 4.49 17.27
CA GLU A 124 13.48 4.36 15.82
C GLU A 124 14.46 5.39 15.25
N CYS A 125 14.43 6.61 15.79
CA CYS A 125 15.25 7.72 15.29
C CYS A 125 16.60 7.88 16.01
N THR A 126 16.84 7.16 17.09
CA THR A 126 18.17 7.13 17.76
C THR A 126 19.05 6.00 17.22
N ASP A 127 18.52 5.11 16.38
CA ASP A 127 19.30 4.07 15.69
C ASP A 127 20.36 4.71 14.77
N SER A 128 21.63 4.50 15.13
CA SER A 128 22.82 5.09 14.51
C SER A 128 23.09 4.60 13.09
N SER A 129 22.34 3.60 12.60
CA SER A 129 22.50 3.02 11.26
C SER A 129 22.22 3.99 10.10
N TYR A 130 21.51 5.10 10.34
CA TYR A 130 21.20 6.13 9.33
C TYR A 130 22.13 7.35 9.36
N GLY A 131 23.26 7.28 10.07
CA GLY A 131 24.12 8.42 10.37
C GLY A 131 23.49 9.30 11.45
N GLU A 132 24.30 9.93 12.31
CA GLU A 132 23.87 10.74 13.46
C GLU A 132 22.74 11.72 13.12
N ARG A 133 21.50 11.27 13.24
CA ARG A 133 20.31 12.12 13.22
C ARG A 133 19.41 11.65 14.34
N LYS A 134 19.88 11.93 15.56
CA LYS A 134 18.99 12.22 16.69
C LYS A 134 17.84 13.07 16.13
N LEU A 135 16.58 12.74 16.41
CA LEU A 135 15.45 13.61 16.11
C LEU A 135 15.90 15.04 16.40
N PRO A 136 16.02 15.93 15.40
CA PRO A 136 16.37 17.30 15.72
C PRO A 136 15.22 17.81 16.57
N ASP A 137 15.54 18.18 17.82
CA ASP A 137 14.58 18.77 18.73
C ASP A 137 13.85 19.89 17.97
N GLY A 138 12.51 19.88 18.01
CA GLY A 138 11.71 20.86 17.27
C GLY A 138 11.38 20.52 15.81
N LEU A 139 11.42 19.25 15.38
CA LEU A 139 10.82 18.84 14.08
C LEU A 139 9.39 18.32 14.17
N THR A 140 8.91 17.90 15.34
CA THR A 140 7.54 17.38 15.46
C THR A 140 6.53 18.53 15.60
N PRO A 141 5.36 18.47 14.94
CA PRO A 141 4.28 19.42 15.20
C PRO A 141 3.84 19.49 16.66
N GLU A 142 3.92 18.38 17.41
CA GLU A 142 3.56 18.33 18.83
C GLU A 142 4.40 19.31 19.67
N THR A 143 5.69 19.42 19.38
CA THR A 143 6.61 20.33 20.07
C THR A 143 6.66 21.73 19.45
N GLY A 144 5.68 22.11 18.62
CA GLY A 144 5.68 23.38 17.86
C GLY A 144 6.71 23.43 16.72
N GLY A 145 7.25 22.27 16.35
CA GLY A 145 8.25 22.12 15.32
C GLY A 145 7.70 22.13 13.90
N LYS A 146 8.61 22.15 12.91
CA LYS A 146 8.25 22.04 11.49
C LYS A 146 8.63 20.65 10.95
N PRO A 147 7.66 19.77 10.64
CA PRO A 147 7.97 18.46 10.08
C PRO A 147 8.48 18.60 8.64
N THR A 148 9.33 17.67 8.22
CA THR A 148 9.66 17.54 6.79
C THR A 148 8.49 16.91 6.06
N ARG A 149 7.98 17.58 5.03
CA ARG A 149 6.81 17.12 4.25
C ARG A 149 7.19 16.81 2.82
N SER A 150 6.88 15.60 2.38
CA SER A 150 7.11 15.12 1.01
C SER A 150 5.78 14.80 0.34
N LEU A 151 5.48 15.51 -0.74
CA LEU A 151 4.24 15.33 -1.51
C LEU A 151 4.56 14.72 -2.87
N ILE A 152 4.06 13.51 -3.12
CA ILE A 152 4.19 12.80 -4.39
C ILE A 152 2.92 13.07 -5.20
N ILE A 153 3.00 13.97 -6.18
CA ILE A 153 1.92 14.24 -7.14
C ILE A 153 2.19 13.51 -8.45
N THR A 154 1.28 12.64 -8.85
CA THR A 154 1.52 11.74 -9.99
C THR A 154 0.21 11.17 -10.54
N THR A 155 0.30 10.15 -11.38
CA THR A 155 -0.84 9.40 -11.93
C THR A 155 -0.81 7.94 -11.46
N TRP A 156 -1.89 7.21 -11.69
CA TRP A 156 -1.92 5.77 -11.44
C TRP A 156 -0.85 5.02 -12.25
N ARG A 157 -0.29 3.97 -11.63
CA ARG A 157 0.70 3.06 -12.24
C ARG A 157 2.06 3.70 -12.59
N SER A 158 2.35 4.90 -12.09
CA SER A 158 3.65 5.57 -12.28
C SER A 158 4.79 5.00 -11.42
N GLY A 159 4.54 3.99 -10.58
CA GLY A 159 5.50 3.52 -9.57
C GLY A 159 5.48 4.33 -8.28
N SER A 160 4.57 5.30 -8.14
CA SER A 160 4.44 6.15 -6.95
C SER A 160 4.13 5.41 -5.65
N THR A 161 3.48 4.24 -5.72
CA THR A 161 3.31 3.37 -4.54
C THR A 161 4.67 2.89 -4.03
N PHE A 162 5.54 2.40 -4.92
CA PHE A 162 6.88 1.96 -4.55
C PHE A 162 7.72 3.09 -3.93
N LEU A 163 7.68 4.30 -4.52
CA LEU A 163 8.34 5.46 -3.92
C LEU A 163 7.73 5.81 -2.55
N GLY A 164 6.40 5.77 -2.43
CA GLY A 164 5.70 5.96 -1.16
C GLY A 164 6.12 4.97 -0.09
N ASP A 165 6.30 3.70 -0.44
CA ASP A 165 6.75 2.65 0.46
C ASP A 165 8.18 2.87 0.94
N ILE A 166 9.08 3.35 0.06
CA ILE A 166 10.44 3.76 0.45
C ILE A 166 10.39 4.91 1.47
N LEU A 167 9.57 5.94 1.23
CA LEU A 167 9.42 7.05 2.18
C LEU A 167 8.80 6.59 3.50
N ASN A 168 7.85 5.66 3.45
CA ASN A 168 7.19 5.09 4.63
C ASN A 168 8.16 4.29 5.52
N ALA A 169 9.17 3.67 4.91
CA ALA A 169 10.23 2.96 5.60
C ALA A 169 11.23 3.89 6.32
N LEU A 170 11.21 5.21 6.06
CA LEU A 170 12.06 6.15 6.80
C LEU A 170 11.60 6.23 8.27
N PRO A 171 12.55 6.32 9.23
CA PRO A 171 12.23 6.46 10.65
C PRO A 171 11.26 7.61 10.93
N GLY A 172 10.27 7.44 11.80
CA GLY A 172 9.40 8.54 12.21
C GLY A 172 8.61 9.20 11.05
N ASN A 173 8.31 8.46 9.98
CA ASN A 173 7.44 8.96 8.91
C ASN A 173 5.96 8.62 9.16
N TYR A 174 5.09 9.62 9.05
CA TYR A 174 3.64 9.46 8.96
C TYR A 174 3.22 9.50 7.49
N TYR A 175 2.68 8.39 6.99
CA TYR A 175 2.33 8.24 5.58
C TYR A 175 0.83 8.44 5.34
N HIS A 176 0.48 9.36 4.44
CA HIS A 176 -0.88 9.54 3.93
C HIS A 176 -1.00 8.87 2.55
N TYR A 177 -1.72 7.74 2.52
CA TYR A 177 -1.89 6.96 1.29
C TYR A 177 -3.14 7.40 0.53
N GLU A 178 -2.94 8.02 -0.65
CA GLU A 178 -4.01 8.42 -1.57
C GLU A 178 -5.23 9.05 -0.89
N PRO A 179 -5.07 10.17 -0.17
CA PRO A 179 -6.13 10.71 0.69
C PRO A 179 -7.39 11.21 -0.04
N LEU A 180 -7.38 11.21 -1.38
CA LEU A 180 -8.51 11.59 -2.22
C LEU A 180 -9.25 10.37 -2.78
N LEU A 181 -9.07 9.19 -2.19
CA LEU A 181 -9.70 7.93 -2.63
C LEU A 181 -11.23 7.98 -2.64
N ASP A 182 -11.84 8.82 -1.81
CA ASP A 182 -13.27 9.11 -1.72
C ASP A 182 -13.85 9.76 -2.98
N PHE A 183 -13.00 10.36 -3.84
CA PHE A 183 -13.38 10.84 -5.17
C PHE A 183 -13.41 9.74 -6.25
N ASP A 184 -13.31 8.46 -5.87
CA ASP A 184 -13.38 7.30 -6.76
C ASP A 184 -12.30 7.34 -7.88
N ILE A 185 -12.58 6.91 -9.11
CA ILE A 185 -11.63 6.90 -10.25
C ILE A 185 -11.65 8.24 -11.01
N VAL A 186 -11.96 9.35 -10.33
CA VAL A 186 -11.99 10.69 -10.93
C VAL A 186 -10.62 11.37 -10.83
N GLN A 187 -10.15 11.92 -11.95
CA GLN A 187 -8.98 12.80 -11.98
C GLN A 187 -9.43 14.27 -11.89
N ILE A 188 -9.16 14.91 -10.76
CA ILE A 188 -9.57 16.28 -10.44
C ILE A 188 -8.72 17.26 -11.24
N ARG A 189 -9.40 18.03 -12.10
CA ARG A 189 -8.79 19.01 -13.03
C ARG A 189 -9.18 20.45 -12.74
N GLY A 190 -10.07 20.68 -11.78
CA GLY A 190 -10.60 21.99 -11.40
C GLY A 190 -11.94 21.84 -10.68
N PRO A 191 -12.77 22.90 -10.66
CA PRO A 191 -14.07 22.89 -10.02
C PRO A 191 -14.99 21.78 -10.53
N PRO A 192 -15.89 21.23 -9.67
CA PRO A 192 -16.18 21.69 -8.31
C PRO A 192 -15.33 21.04 -7.21
N ASN A 193 -14.51 20.03 -7.54
CA ASN A 193 -13.87 19.15 -6.55
C ASN A 193 -12.47 19.62 -6.11
N ASP A 194 -11.87 20.57 -6.80
CA ASP A 194 -10.54 21.09 -6.51
C ASP A 194 -10.44 21.74 -5.13
N SER A 195 -11.44 22.55 -4.75
CA SER A 195 -11.47 23.23 -3.45
C SER A 195 -11.51 22.24 -2.29
N VAL A 196 -12.38 21.23 -2.35
CA VAL A 196 -12.52 20.18 -1.34
C VAL A 196 -11.26 19.33 -1.26
N ALA A 197 -10.68 18.97 -2.42
CA ALA A 197 -9.44 18.21 -2.45
C ALA A 197 -8.28 18.99 -1.80
N LEU A 198 -8.10 20.25 -2.17
CA LEU A 198 -7.04 21.09 -1.57
C LEU A 198 -7.26 21.32 -0.08
N HIS A 199 -8.50 21.46 0.36
CA HIS A 199 -8.87 21.52 1.79
C HIS A 199 -8.43 20.25 2.53
N ASN A 200 -8.83 19.06 2.04
CA ASN A 200 -8.46 17.77 2.65
C ASN A 200 -6.94 17.58 2.72
N LEU A 201 -6.22 17.85 1.62
CA LEU A 201 -4.76 17.72 1.58
C LEU A 201 -4.10 18.66 2.59
N ARG A 202 -4.57 19.92 2.69
CA ARG A 202 -4.04 20.90 3.64
C ARG A 202 -4.27 20.46 5.07
N HIS A 203 -5.47 20.02 5.42
CA HIS A 203 -5.83 19.56 6.77
C HIS A 203 -4.94 18.37 7.19
N LEU A 204 -4.81 17.36 6.35
CA LEU A 204 -3.95 16.20 6.60
C LEU A 204 -2.48 16.57 6.81
N LEU A 205 -1.91 17.43 5.96
CA LEU A 205 -0.53 17.91 6.11
C LEU A 205 -0.32 18.72 7.40
N HIS A 206 -1.39 19.26 7.98
CA HIS A 206 -1.36 19.96 9.28
C HIS A 206 -1.71 19.06 10.47
N CYS A 207 -1.93 17.76 10.24
CA CYS A 207 -2.49 16.84 11.25
C CYS A 207 -3.78 17.40 11.87
N ASP A 208 -4.58 18.05 11.03
CA ASP A 208 -5.90 18.52 11.36
C ASP A 208 -6.91 17.56 10.72
N TYR A 209 -7.76 16.99 11.55
CA TYR A 209 -8.84 16.10 11.13
C TYR A 209 -10.21 16.69 11.48
N SER A 210 -10.25 17.97 11.83
CA SER A 210 -11.50 18.74 11.87
C SER A 210 -12.02 18.93 10.45
N GLU A 211 -13.35 18.94 10.29
CA GLU A 211 -14.03 19.15 9.01
C GLU A 211 -13.66 18.10 7.94
N MET A 212 -13.32 16.88 8.39
CA MET A 212 -12.90 15.76 7.55
C MET A 212 -13.85 14.56 7.63
N GLU A 213 -15.13 14.79 7.94
CA GLU A 213 -16.12 13.74 8.20
C GLU A 213 -16.24 12.76 7.02
N ASN A 214 -16.30 13.27 5.79
CA ASN A 214 -16.40 12.43 4.59
C ASN A 214 -15.18 11.51 4.42
N TYR A 215 -13.98 12.05 4.62
CA TYR A 215 -12.73 11.28 4.55
C TYR A 215 -12.69 10.18 5.62
N LEU A 216 -13.08 10.51 6.85
CA LEU A 216 -13.08 9.58 7.98
C LEU A 216 -14.12 8.48 7.80
N GLU A 217 -15.33 8.84 7.39
CA GLU A 217 -16.41 7.88 7.12
C GLU A 217 -16.05 6.93 5.97
N PHE A 218 -15.46 7.46 4.90
CA PHE A 218 -14.94 6.63 3.80
C PHE A 218 -13.91 5.61 4.31
N GLY A 219 -12.97 6.05 5.15
CA GLY A 219 -11.94 5.16 5.68
C GLY A 219 -12.43 4.11 6.69
N ARG A 220 -13.58 4.31 7.34
CA ARG A 220 -14.22 3.27 8.20
C ARG A 220 -14.58 2.02 7.41
N THR A 221 -14.95 2.18 6.14
CA THR A 221 -15.31 1.07 5.23
C THR A 221 -14.17 0.67 4.30
N HIS A 222 -13.19 1.55 4.09
CA HIS A 222 -12.04 1.35 3.20
C HIS A 222 -10.72 1.43 3.97
N ASN A 223 -10.41 0.37 4.71
CA ASN A 223 -9.26 0.33 5.62
C ASN A 223 -7.90 0.65 4.97
N TYR A 224 -7.74 0.39 3.66
CA TYR A 224 -6.52 0.69 2.91
C TYR A 224 -6.18 2.19 2.90
N LEU A 225 -7.15 3.08 3.16
CA LEU A 225 -6.86 4.50 3.34
C LEU A 225 -5.87 4.75 4.49
N PHE A 226 -5.92 3.91 5.54
CA PHE A 226 -5.10 4.03 6.75
C PHE A 226 -4.07 2.90 6.89
N SER A 227 -4.34 1.70 6.36
CA SER A 227 -3.49 0.53 6.61
C SER A 227 -2.10 0.60 6.00
N HIS A 228 -1.90 1.46 5.00
CA HIS A 228 -0.57 1.74 4.43
C HIS A 228 0.33 2.54 5.39
N ASN A 229 -0.24 3.29 6.33
CA ASN A 229 0.52 3.87 7.42
C ASN A 229 0.74 2.80 8.49
N THR A 230 1.85 2.07 8.39
CA THR A 230 2.11 0.90 9.24
C THR A 230 2.11 1.26 10.73
N ARG A 231 2.66 2.42 11.09
CA ARG A 231 2.76 2.91 12.47
C ARG A 231 1.38 3.23 13.05
N LEU A 232 0.52 3.91 12.28
CA LEU A 232 -0.87 4.15 12.68
C LEU A 232 -1.67 2.84 12.74
N TRP A 233 -1.57 2.01 11.68
CA TRP A 233 -2.39 0.83 11.53
C TRP A 233 -2.16 -0.20 12.62
N GLN A 234 -0.92 -0.35 13.08
CA GLN A 234 -0.59 -1.19 14.24
C GLN A 234 -1.38 -0.77 15.49
N GLN A 235 -1.50 0.53 15.75
CA GLN A 235 -2.29 1.02 16.88
C GLN A 235 -3.79 0.87 16.63
N CYS A 236 -4.26 1.09 15.39
CA CYS A 236 -5.66 0.86 15.01
C CYS A 236 -6.10 -0.59 15.19
N VAL A 237 -5.24 -1.56 14.87
CA VAL A 237 -5.54 -2.99 15.07
C VAL A 237 -5.66 -3.33 16.55
N ARG A 238 -4.84 -2.70 17.41
CA ARG A 238 -4.84 -2.94 18.86
C ARG A 238 -5.93 -2.17 19.60
N PHE A 239 -6.24 -0.96 19.14
CA PHE A 239 -7.16 -0.01 19.75
C PHE A 239 -8.17 0.52 18.69
N PRO A 240 -9.03 -0.35 18.14
CA PRO A 240 -9.92 0.00 17.03
C PRO A 240 -10.89 1.13 17.37
N GLN A 241 -11.23 1.29 18.65
CA GLN A 241 -12.11 2.36 19.13
C GLN A 241 -11.55 3.78 18.89
N PHE A 242 -10.25 3.94 18.60
CA PHE A 242 -9.63 5.24 18.36
C PHE A 242 -9.36 5.53 16.87
N CYS A 243 -9.34 4.52 16.00
CA CYS A 243 -8.71 4.59 14.67
C CYS A 243 -9.31 5.65 13.70
N TYR A 244 -10.54 6.10 13.95
CA TYR A 244 -11.25 7.05 13.08
C TYR A 244 -11.69 8.31 13.83
N GLU A 245 -11.15 8.50 15.03
CA GLU A 245 -11.50 9.62 15.89
C GLU A 245 -10.52 10.79 15.65
N PRO A 246 -11.00 11.99 15.24
CA PRO A 246 -10.15 13.16 15.04
C PRO A 246 -9.27 13.47 16.26
N ARG A 247 -9.84 13.28 17.47
CA ARG A 247 -9.17 13.47 18.77
C ARG A 247 -7.99 12.51 19.00
N PHE A 248 -7.89 11.42 18.25
CA PHE A 248 -6.75 10.50 18.26
C PHE A 248 -5.83 10.77 17.06
N LEU A 249 -6.39 10.80 15.85
CA LEU A 249 -5.62 10.89 14.60
C LEU A 249 -4.78 12.17 14.51
N GLY A 250 -5.33 13.31 14.94
CA GLY A 250 -4.62 14.59 14.94
C GLY A 250 -3.39 14.55 15.85
N PRO A 251 -3.54 14.35 17.17
CA PRO A 251 -2.42 14.22 18.10
C PRO A 251 -1.42 13.14 17.68
N PHE A 252 -1.90 11.97 17.23
CA PHE A 252 -1.02 10.89 16.78
C PHE A 252 -0.17 11.28 15.57
N CYS A 253 -0.76 11.92 14.55
CA CYS A 253 -0.02 12.44 13.39
C CYS A 253 1.05 13.46 13.78
N ARG A 254 0.79 14.30 14.80
CA ARG A 254 1.71 15.36 15.26
C ARG A 254 2.96 14.82 15.95
N LEU A 255 3.00 13.54 16.31
CA LEU A 255 4.17 12.90 16.93
C LEU A 255 5.33 12.74 15.94
N PHE A 256 5.06 12.81 14.64
CA PHE A 256 6.01 12.40 13.61
C PHE A 256 6.82 13.60 13.05
N PRO A 257 8.15 13.49 12.97
CA PRO A 257 9.01 14.54 12.39
C PRO A 257 8.94 14.60 10.85
N ARG A 258 8.39 13.56 10.21
CA ARG A 258 8.29 13.42 8.77
C ARG A 258 6.85 13.08 8.38
N GLN A 259 6.40 13.68 7.30
CA GLN A 259 5.14 13.33 6.66
C GLN A 259 5.38 13.10 5.19
N SER A 260 4.81 12.02 4.67
CA SER A 260 4.77 11.78 3.24
C SER A 260 3.34 11.56 2.79
N MET A 261 3.02 12.05 1.61
CA MET A 261 1.67 11.96 1.06
C MET A 261 1.75 11.59 -0.42
N LYS A 262 1.00 10.58 -0.82
CA LYS A 262 0.88 10.17 -2.22
C LYS A 262 -0.46 10.60 -2.77
N VAL A 263 -0.49 11.37 -3.85
CA VAL A 263 -1.71 11.85 -4.51
C VAL A 263 -1.67 11.50 -6.00
N VAL A 264 -2.66 10.73 -6.44
CA VAL A 264 -2.80 10.27 -7.85
C VAL A 264 -4.00 10.87 -8.58
N ARG A 265 -4.88 11.57 -7.85
CA ARG A 265 -6.19 12.09 -8.29
C ARG A 265 -6.26 13.59 -8.49
N LEU A 266 -5.15 14.31 -8.28
CA LEU A 266 -5.11 15.76 -8.41
C LEU A 266 -4.05 16.17 -9.43
N ARG A 267 -4.41 17.03 -10.38
CA ARG A 267 -3.44 17.59 -11.34
C ARG A 267 -2.42 18.48 -10.62
N ALA A 268 -1.15 18.32 -10.96
CA ALA A 268 -0.06 19.09 -10.37
C ALA A 268 -0.26 20.62 -10.45
N ALA A 269 -0.86 21.12 -11.54
CA ALA A 269 -1.16 22.55 -11.70
C ALA A 269 -2.09 23.13 -10.61
N LEU A 270 -2.89 22.29 -9.94
CA LEU A 270 -3.79 22.72 -8.87
C LEU A 270 -3.10 22.72 -7.49
N VAL A 271 -1.92 22.11 -7.38
CA VAL A 271 -1.21 21.92 -6.11
C VAL A 271 -0.41 23.17 -5.71
N THR A 272 -0.25 24.13 -6.62
CA THR A 272 0.49 25.38 -6.38
C THR A 272 0.18 26.07 -5.05
N PRO A 273 -1.10 26.22 -4.61
CA PRO A 273 -1.41 26.86 -3.32
C PRO A 273 -0.99 26.04 -2.09
N LEU A 274 -0.66 24.76 -2.26
CA LEU A 274 -0.02 23.94 -1.23
C LEU A 274 1.50 24.11 -1.26
N LEU A 275 2.10 24.52 -2.37
CA LEU A 275 3.56 24.64 -2.56
C LEU A 275 4.11 26.02 -2.19
N GLU A 276 3.27 27.05 -2.25
CA GLU A 276 3.61 28.43 -1.87
C GLU A 276 3.85 28.60 -0.36
N ASP A 277 3.59 27.57 0.43
CA ASP A 277 3.94 27.53 1.85
C ASP A 277 5.35 26.91 1.97
N GLU A 278 6.29 27.68 2.51
CA GLU A 278 7.75 27.41 2.55
C GLU A 278 8.16 26.10 3.27
N ARG A 279 7.21 25.27 3.68
CA ARG A 279 7.37 24.04 4.46
C ARG A 279 7.38 22.75 3.63
N TYR A 280 7.25 22.80 2.30
CA TYR A 280 7.21 21.60 1.45
C TYR A 280 8.44 21.48 0.53
N VAL A 281 8.92 20.25 0.33
CA VAL A 281 9.93 19.94 -0.69
C VAL A 281 9.28 19.10 -1.79
N LEU A 282 9.37 19.57 -3.03
CA LEU A 282 8.89 18.84 -4.19
C LEU A 282 9.84 17.70 -4.56
N VAL A 283 9.27 16.50 -4.76
CA VAL A 283 9.93 15.39 -5.45
C VAL A 283 9.06 15.01 -6.62
N GLY A 284 9.37 15.56 -7.80
CA GLY A 284 8.64 15.29 -9.03
C GLY A 284 9.56 15.33 -10.24
N ASP A 285 9.46 14.31 -11.10
CA ASP A 285 10.00 14.32 -12.45
C ASP A 285 9.11 15.20 -13.33
N GLY A 286 9.56 16.43 -13.56
CA GLY A 286 8.96 17.34 -14.53
C GLY A 286 9.48 17.04 -15.93
N LYS A 287 8.57 16.66 -16.83
CA LYS A 287 8.63 17.03 -18.25
C LYS A 287 7.38 17.81 -18.59
#